data_AF-A0A383CLP6-F1
#
_entry.id   AF-A0A383CLP6-F1
#
_cell.length_a   1.000
_cell.length_b   1.000
_cell.length_c   1.000
_cell.angle_alpha   90.00
_cell.angle_beta   90.00
_cell.angle_gamma   90.00
#
_symmetry.space_group_name_H-M   'P 1'
#
loop_
_entity.id
_entity.type
_entity.pdbx_description
1 polymer ?
#
loop_
_entity_poly.entity_id
_entity_poly.type
_entity_poly.pdbx_seq_one_letter_code
_entity_poly.pdbx_strand_id
1 'polypeptide(L)'
;AIFSSVLKTRGHRVELFDSTYYQTDFGIDSDGTKAERLNVVPYSVEKNGIRLRESDWREDIKAHAESYEPDLIALSTTEDMWPLGTKLLEELESYIHRYQVPVIAGGVFPTFAPQLAIKHHLIDMVCVGEGENTLIDLCDRIQKGDSWNDVTNLWVRQKDGTIIKNSTSNPYNINDTPIIDISLFEAKRLERPMAGKWYKMLPIETIRGCPYLCTYCNSPYQVELYKRETNTSFFRKKR
;
A
#
# COMPACT_ATOMS: atom_id res chain seq x y z
N ALA A 1 -7.27 3.90 -0.52
CA ALA A 1 -8.74 3.96 -0.68
C ALA A 1 -9.45 3.11 0.37
N ILE A 2 -9.41 1.76 0.31
CA ILE A 2 -10.08 0.88 1.30
C ILE A 2 -9.61 1.16 2.73
N PHE A 3 -8.30 1.17 2.98
CA PHE A 3 -7.77 1.44 4.32
C PHE A 3 -8.20 2.80 4.87
N SER A 4 -8.28 3.83 4.01
CA SER A 4 -8.76 5.14 4.45
C SER A 4 -10.22 5.08 4.90
N SER A 5 -11.10 4.43 4.14
CA SER A 5 -12.49 4.23 4.56
C SER A 5 -12.59 3.50 5.89
N VAL A 6 -11.87 2.39 6.04
CA VAL A 6 -11.91 1.53 7.24
C VAL A 6 -11.39 2.25 8.48
N LEU A 7 -10.35 3.07 8.34
CA LEU A 7 -9.76 3.84 9.44
C LEU A 7 -10.61 5.07 9.79
N LYS A 8 -11.11 5.81 8.79
CA LYS A 8 -11.97 6.99 9.01
C LYS A 8 -13.30 6.63 9.69
N THR A 9 -13.90 5.48 9.38
CA THR A 9 -15.12 5.03 10.08
C THR A 9 -14.88 4.71 11.56
N ARG A 10 -13.62 4.53 11.97
CA ARG A 10 -13.20 4.35 13.36
C ARG A 10 -12.67 5.63 14.02
N GLY A 11 -12.78 6.77 13.35
CA GLY A 11 -12.36 8.07 13.89
C GLY A 11 -10.88 8.40 13.70
N HIS A 12 -10.13 7.57 12.97
CA HIS A 12 -8.74 7.87 12.62
C HIS A 12 -8.67 8.88 11.47
N ARG A 13 -7.70 9.79 11.54
CA ARG A 13 -7.35 10.65 10.41
C ARG A 13 -6.46 9.87 9.45
N VAL A 14 -6.63 10.10 8.15
CA VAL A 14 -5.80 9.46 7.11
C VAL A 14 -5.55 10.47 6.00
N GLU A 15 -4.27 10.65 5.66
CA GLU A 15 -3.82 11.39 4.49
C GLU A 15 -2.97 10.49 3.58
N LEU A 16 -2.81 10.91 2.33
CA LEU A 16 -2.08 10.16 1.31
C LEU A 16 -1.11 11.11 0.61
N PHE A 17 0.16 10.76 0.64
CA PHE A 17 1.14 11.30 -0.28
C PHE A 17 1.20 10.44 -1.54
N ASP A 18 0.69 10.95 -2.67
CA ASP A 18 0.70 10.26 -3.96
C ASP A 18 1.79 10.86 -4.86
N SER A 19 2.84 10.09 -5.12
CA SER A 19 3.96 10.51 -5.97
C SER A 19 3.68 10.37 -7.48
N THR A 20 2.50 9.88 -7.90
CA THR A 20 2.18 9.51 -9.29
C THR A 20 2.45 10.64 -10.30
N TYR A 21 2.19 11.89 -9.93
CA TYR A 21 2.29 13.03 -10.85
C TYR A 21 3.56 13.87 -10.68
N TYR A 22 4.53 13.40 -9.90
CA TYR A 22 5.83 14.05 -9.82
C TYR A 22 6.79 13.48 -10.86
N GLN A 23 7.75 14.29 -11.31
CA GLN A 23 8.94 13.75 -11.95
C GLN A 23 9.81 13.11 -10.88
N THR A 24 9.75 11.78 -10.78
CA THR A 24 10.68 11.02 -9.94
C THR A 24 11.85 10.56 -10.80
N ASP A 25 13.09 10.77 -10.32
CA ASP A 25 14.31 10.30 -11.00
C ASP A 25 14.32 8.75 -11.19
N PHE A 26 13.48 8.06 -10.42
CA PHE A 26 13.05 6.69 -10.69
C PHE A 26 12.05 6.68 -11.85
N GLY A 27 12.59 6.72 -13.06
CA GLY A 27 11.83 6.59 -14.29
C GLY A 27 11.13 5.23 -14.37
N ILE A 28 9.85 5.19 -14.01
CA ILE A 28 8.94 4.16 -14.50
C ILE A 28 7.60 4.85 -14.78
N ASP A 29 7.54 5.59 -15.89
CA ASP A 29 6.27 5.68 -16.60
C ASP A 29 5.95 4.28 -17.11
N SER A 30 5.31 3.47 -16.25
CA SER A 30 5.00 2.07 -16.54
C SER A 30 4.18 1.97 -17.81
N ASP A 31 3.28 2.91 -18.03
CA ASP A 31 2.38 2.91 -19.17
C ASP A 31 3.06 3.47 -20.43
N GLY A 32 3.93 4.48 -20.30
CA GLY A 32 4.78 4.98 -21.38
C GLY A 32 5.79 3.94 -21.84
N THR A 33 6.47 3.27 -20.92
CA THR A 33 7.40 2.16 -21.21
C THR A 33 6.69 1.01 -21.90
N LYS A 34 5.45 0.69 -21.50
CA LYS A 34 4.64 -0.34 -22.18
C LYS A 34 4.26 0.10 -23.59
N ALA A 35 3.98 1.38 -23.83
CA ALA A 35 3.68 1.89 -25.16
C ALA A 35 4.93 1.83 -26.06
N GLU A 36 6.11 2.21 -25.56
CA GLU A 36 7.38 2.08 -26.28
C GLU A 36 7.71 0.62 -26.63
N ARG A 37 7.43 -0.31 -25.72
CA ARG A 37 7.61 -1.76 -25.93
C ARG A 37 6.47 -2.42 -26.72
N LEU A 38 5.53 -1.65 -27.25
CA LEU A 38 4.38 -2.12 -28.03
C LEU A 38 3.46 -3.09 -27.27
N ASN A 39 3.49 -3.06 -25.93
CA ASN A 39 2.61 -3.85 -25.08
C ASN A 39 1.20 -3.24 -24.99
N VAL A 40 1.07 -1.93 -25.20
CA VAL A 40 -0.20 -1.20 -25.19
C VAL A 40 -0.27 -0.22 -26.36
N VAL A 41 -1.50 0.19 -26.71
CA VAL A 41 -1.73 1.22 -27.73
C VAL A 41 -1.16 2.56 -27.24
N PRO A 42 -0.33 3.27 -28.04
CA PRO A 42 0.18 4.58 -27.68
C PRO A 42 -0.93 5.58 -27.33
N TYR A 43 -0.67 6.44 -26.35
CA TYR A 43 -1.60 7.46 -25.88
C TYR A 43 -0.85 8.79 -25.66
N SER A 44 -1.60 9.89 -25.59
CA SER A 44 -1.05 11.22 -25.29
C SER A 44 -1.55 11.68 -23.92
N VAL A 45 -0.62 11.98 -23.02
CA VAL A 45 -0.88 12.50 -21.66
C VAL A 45 -1.31 13.97 -21.74
N GLU A 46 -0.61 14.76 -22.55
CA GLU A 46 -0.81 16.22 -22.69
C GLU A 46 -2.20 16.58 -23.22
N LYS A 47 -2.75 15.77 -24.14
CA LYS A 47 -4.08 16.00 -24.72
C LYS A 47 -5.23 15.95 -23.72
N ASN A 48 -5.01 15.41 -22.50
CA ASN A 48 -6.04 15.29 -21.46
C ASN A 48 -5.77 16.21 -20.25
N GLY A 49 -4.84 17.16 -20.36
CA GLY A 49 -4.60 18.13 -19.30
C GLY A 49 -3.97 17.54 -18.03
N ILE A 50 -3.44 16.31 -18.11
CA ILE A 50 -2.60 15.74 -17.06
C ILE A 50 -1.23 16.40 -17.17
N ARG A 51 -0.87 17.18 -16.16
CA ARG A 51 0.41 17.88 -16.05
C ARG A 51 1.13 17.32 -14.84
N LEU A 52 2.42 17.08 -14.99
CA LEU A 52 3.28 16.76 -13.86
C LEU A 52 3.35 17.96 -12.92
N ARG A 53 3.52 17.68 -11.64
CA ARG A 53 3.77 18.71 -10.63
C ARG A 53 5.14 19.34 -10.88
N GLU A 54 5.21 20.65 -10.74
CA GLU A 54 6.44 21.44 -10.90
C GLU A 54 7.25 21.51 -9.60
N SER A 55 6.63 21.23 -8.45
CA SER A 55 7.28 21.18 -7.14
C SER A 55 8.15 19.93 -6.97
N ASP A 56 9.19 20.03 -6.15
CA ASP A 56 10.02 18.88 -5.78
C ASP A 56 9.27 17.99 -4.78
N TRP A 57 9.05 16.73 -5.17
CA TRP A 57 8.37 15.75 -4.33
C TRP A 57 9.07 15.53 -2.98
N ARG A 58 10.40 15.74 -2.91
CA ARG A 58 11.20 15.58 -1.69
C ARG A 58 10.85 16.62 -0.64
N GLU A 59 10.59 17.85 -1.08
CA GLU A 59 10.20 18.92 -0.18
C GLU A 59 8.71 18.81 0.17
N ASP A 60 7.88 18.43 -0.80
CA ASP A 60 6.45 18.26 -0.58
C ASP A 60 6.14 17.11 0.38
N ILE A 61 6.85 15.97 0.33
CA ILE A 61 6.63 14.86 1.26
C ILE A 61 7.02 15.23 2.70
N LYS A 62 8.11 15.98 2.88
CA LYS A 62 8.56 16.47 4.19
C LYS A 62 7.55 17.48 4.73
N ALA A 63 7.14 18.46 3.93
CA ALA A 63 6.14 19.45 4.31
C ALA A 63 4.79 18.78 4.66
N HIS A 64 4.41 17.74 3.92
CA HIS A 64 3.21 16.96 4.22
C HIS A 64 3.32 16.24 5.56
N ALA A 65 4.45 15.59 5.86
CA ALA A 65 4.67 14.94 7.14
C ALA A 65 4.66 15.95 8.31
N GLU A 66 5.35 17.08 8.18
CA GLU A 66 5.41 18.13 9.22
C GLU A 66 4.06 18.83 9.44
N SER A 67 3.21 18.96 8.41
CA SER A 67 1.87 19.56 8.57
C SER A 67 0.82 18.58 9.08
N TYR A 68 0.94 17.31 8.72
CA TYR A 68 -0.01 16.27 9.11
C TYR A 68 0.29 15.68 10.50
N GLU A 69 1.58 15.58 10.86
CA GLU A 69 2.08 14.99 12.10
C GLU A 69 1.60 13.54 12.32
N PRO A 70 1.97 12.56 11.44
CA PRO A 70 1.46 11.20 11.53
C PRO A 70 1.98 10.42 12.75
N ASP A 71 1.09 9.70 13.42
CA ASP A 71 1.44 8.69 14.45
C ASP A 71 1.88 7.34 13.86
N LEU A 72 1.63 7.12 12.56
CA LEU A 72 1.99 5.91 11.83
C LEU A 72 2.24 6.25 10.36
N ILE A 73 3.36 5.79 9.80
CA ILE A 73 3.63 5.87 8.36
C ILE A 73 3.42 4.48 7.76
N ALA A 74 2.56 4.39 6.74
CA ALA A 74 2.24 3.14 6.06
C ALA A 74 2.67 3.17 4.58
N LEU A 75 3.55 2.23 4.20
CA LEU A 75 3.98 2.02 2.83
C LEU A 75 3.22 0.83 2.21
N SER A 76 2.40 1.08 1.19
CA SER A 76 1.76 0.04 0.38
C SER A 76 2.49 -0.12 -0.95
N THR A 77 3.00 -1.32 -1.24
CA THR A 77 3.91 -1.49 -2.39
C THR A 77 3.85 -2.87 -3.03
N THR A 78 4.03 -2.88 -4.35
CA THR A 78 4.35 -4.05 -5.17
C THR A 78 5.86 -4.18 -5.35
N GLU A 79 6.31 -5.27 -6.00
CA GLU A 79 7.71 -5.59 -6.21
C GLU A 79 8.44 -4.53 -7.05
N ASP A 80 7.80 -4.04 -8.11
CA ASP A 80 8.32 -3.02 -9.02
C ASP A 80 8.33 -1.61 -8.39
N MET A 81 7.42 -1.35 -7.45
CA MET A 81 7.31 -0.08 -6.74
C MET A 81 8.13 -0.04 -5.45
N TRP A 82 8.70 -1.16 -5.01
CA TRP A 82 9.49 -1.24 -3.78
C TRP A 82 10.64 -0.22 -3.73
N PRO A 83 11.49 -0.07 -4.77
CA PRO A 83 12.59 0.89 -4.73
C PRO A 83 12.13 2.34 -4.59
N LEU A 84 11.04 2.71 -5.27
CA LEU A 84 10.45 4.04 -5.14
C LEU A 84 9.86 4.23 -3.74
N GLY A 85 9.13 3.25 -3.23
CA GLY A 85 8.53 3.27 -1.90
C GLY A 85 9.54 3.46 -0.79
N THR A 86 10.66 2.71 -0.81
CA THR A 86 11.73 2.89 0.18
C THR A 86 12.44 4.21 0.01
N LYS A 87 12.61 4.71 -1.22
CA LYS A 87 13.21 6.02 -1.48
C LYS A 87 12.37 7.16 -0.88
N LEU A 88 11.03 7.07 -0.97
CA LEU A 88 10.13 8.02 -0.29
C LEU A 88 10.32 7.97 1.24
N LEU A 89 10.45 6.76 1.83
CA LEU A 89 10.71 6.60 3.26
C LEU A 89 12.06 7.19 3.68
N GLU A 90 13.11 6.98 2.88
CA GLU A 90 14.46 7.51 3.13
C GLU A 90 14.46 9.04 3.18
N GLU A 91 13.68 9.73 2.34
CA GLU A 91 13.55 11.20 2.43
C GLU A 91 12.89 11.66 3.74
N LEU A 92 12.15 10.78 4.41
CA LEU A 92 11.53 11.01 5.72
C LEU A 92 12.38 10.49 6.89
N GLU A 93 13.58 9.94 6.67
CA GLU A 93 14.40 9.31 7.70
C GLU A 93 14.64 10.23 8.91
N SER A 94 15.02 11.49 8.66
CA SER A 94 15.26 12.46 9.74
C SER A 94 14.01 12.76 10.56
N TYR A 95 12.84 12.79 9.91
CA TYR A 95 11.55 12.99 10.57
C TYR A 95 11.18 11.76 11.42
N ILE A 96 11.25 10.57 10.81
CA ILE A 96 10.96 9.28 11.46
C ILE A 96 11.79 9.12 12.72
N HIS A 97 13.11 9.35 12.65
CA HIS A 97 13.99 9.23 13.81
C HIS A 97 13.77 10.33 14.85
N ARG A 98 13.49 11.57 14.45
CA ARG A 98 13.24 12.67 15.39
C ARG A 98 12.00 12.42 16.23
N TYR A 99 10.91 11.99 15.60
CA TYR A 99 9.61 11.83 16.23
C TYR A 99 9.30 10.39 16.63
N GLN A 100 10.20 9.44 16.32
CA GLN A 100 10.03 8.01 16.61
C GLN A 100 8.73 7.44 16.02
N VAL A 101 8.36 7.89 14.81
CA VAL A 101 7.11 7.47 14.16
C VAL A 101 7.28 6.06 13.62
N PRO A 102 6.47 5.08 14.06
CA PRO A 102 6.56 3.73 13.58
C PRO A 102 6.21 3.64 12.09
N VAL A 103 6.92 2.76 11.38
CA VAL A 103 6.72 2.54 9.94
C VAL A 103 6.29 1.10 9.67
N ILE A 104 5.18 0.95 8.95
CA ILE A 104 4.65 -0.33 8.47
C ILE A 104 4.74 -0.44 6.95
N ALA A 105 5.24 -1.56 6.46
CA ALA A 105 5.20 -1.92 5.04
C ALA A 105 4.19 -3.05 4.78
N GLY A 106 3.34 -2.89 3.77
CA GLY A 106 2.34 -3.87 3.35
C GLY A 106 2.19 -3.91 1.83
N GLY A 107 1.38 -4.86 1.36
CA GLY A 107 1.17 -5.09 -0.07
C GLY A 107 1.83 -6.38 -0.56
N VAL A 108 1.94 -6.50 -1.88
CA VAL A 108 2.35 -7.75 -2.54
C VAL A 108 3.80 -8.11 -2.19
N PHE A 109 4.73 -7.15 -2.30
CA PHE A 109 6.13 -7.41 -2.00
C PHE A 109 6.36 -7.74 -0.50
N PRO A 110 5.86 -6.94 0.47
CA PRO A 110 6.03 -7.28 1.88
C PRO A 110 5.35 -8.59 2.29
N THR A 111 4.29 -9.01 1.60
CA THR A 111 3.62 -10.31 1.87
C THR A 111 4.46 -11.51 1.40
N PHE A 112 5.11 -11.44 0.23
CA PHE A 112 5.86 -12.59 -0.32
C PHE A 112 7.37 -12.54 -0.09
N ALA A 113 7.91 -11.37 0.27
CA ALA A 113 9.29 -11.20 0.67
C ALA A 113 9.41 -10.45 2.02
N PRO A 114 8.69 -10.87 3.08
CA PRO A 114 8.70 -10.15 4.36
C PRO A 114 10.09 -10.06 4.98
N GLN A 115 10.92 -11.09 4.80
CA GLN A 115 12.32 -11.12 5.24
C GLN A 115 13.23 -10.12 4.50
N LEU A 116 12.84 -9.67 3.31
CA LEU A 116 13.55 -8.61 2.58
C LEU A 116 13.00 -7.24 2.97
N ALA A 117 11.67 -7.12 3.04
CA ALA A 117 11.01 -5.88 3.42
C ALA A 117 11.41 -5.42 4.82
N ILE A 118 11.32 -6.32 5.81
CA ILE A 118 11.61 -5.98 7.21
C ILE A 118 13.08 -5.57 7.41
N LYS A 119 14.01 -6.00 6.55
CA LYS A 119 15.45 -5.66 6.66
C LYS A 119 15.74 -4.18 6.46
N HIS A 120 14.86 -3.45 5.78
CA HIS A 120 15.02 -2.02 5.61
C HIS A 120 15.09 -1.34 6.99
N HIS A 121 16.07 -0.46 7.18
CA HIS A 121 16.39 0.10 8.49
C HIS A 121 15.28 1.02 9.04
N LEU A 122 14.50 1.65 8.15
CA LEU A 122 13.34 2.47 8.52
C LEU A 122 12.03 1.69 8.67
N ILE A 123 12.01 0.36 8.53
CA ILE A 123 10.77 -0.42 8.62
C ILE A 123 10.74 -1.18 9.94
N ASP A 124 9.78 -0.81 10.79
CA ASP A 124 9.55 -1.44 12.09
C ASP A 124 8.61 -2.65 11.97
N MET A 125 7.67 -2.58 11.02
CA MET A 125 6.61 -3.57 10.88
C MET A 125 6.41 -3.99 9.42
N VAL A 126 6.14 -5.28 9.20
CA VAL A 126 5.67 -5.80 7.92
C VAL A 126 4.32 -6.48 8.11
N CYS A 127 3.31 -6.06 7.34
CA CYS A 127 2.02 -6.74 7.26
C CYS A 127 2.06 -7.84 6.20
N VAL A 128 1.92 -9.09 6.62
CA VAL A 128 1.85 -10.27 5.75
C VAL A 128 0.39 -10.66 5.52
N GLY A 129 -0.07 -10.57 4.28
CA GLY A 129 -1.45 -10.88 3.91
C GLY A 129 -2.34 -9.64 3.90
N GLU A 130 -3.60 -9.79 4.31
CA GLU A 130 -4.58 -8.72 4.30
C GLU A 130 -4.35 -7.77 5.47
N GLY A 131 -4.45 -6.48 5.18
CA GLY A 131 -4.08 -5.42 6.13
C GLY A 131 -5.27 -4.80 6.84
N GLU A 132 -6.51 -5.10 6.46
CA GLU A 132 -7.69 -4.41 6.98
C GLU A 132 -7.83 -4.57 8.50
N ASN A 133 -7.90 -5.80 9.00
CA ASN A 133 -7.99 -6.07 10.45
C ASN A 133 -6.71 -5.59 11.17
N THR A 134 -5.55 -5.85 10.55
CA THR A 134 -4.24 -5.47 11.08
C THR A 134 -4.12 -3.97 11.33
N LEU A 135 -4.51 -3.14 10.37
CA LEU A 135 -4.43 -1.69 10.48
C LEU A 135 -5.45 -1.14 11.47
N ILE A 136 -6.66 -1.72 11.54
CA ILE A 136 -7.63 -1.38 12.58
C ILE A 136 -7.00 -1.58 13.96
N ASP A 137 -6.52 -2.80 14.24
CA ASP A 137 -6.00 -3.16 15.56
C ASP A 137 -4.73 -2.36 15.90
N LEU A 138 -3.86 -2.15 14.90
CA LEU A 138 -2.62 -1.38 15.06
C LEU A 138 -2.92 0.09 15.38
N CYS A 139 -3.77 0.76 14.60
CA CYS A 139 -4.09 2.17 14.83
C CYS A 139 -4.83 2.38 16.16
N ASP A 140 -5.76 1.48 16.52
CA ASP A 140 -6.47 1.55 17.80
C ASP A 140 -5.51 1.39 19.00
N ARG A 141 -4.48 0.53 18.87
CA ARG A 141 -3.46 0.35 19.92
C ARG A 141 -2.51 1.53 20.01
N ILE A 142 -2.03 2.05 18.87
CA ILE A 142 -1.20 3.27 18.83
C ILE A 142 -1.94 4.43 19.49
N GLN A 143 -3.22 4.65 19.16
CA GLN A 143 -4.04 5.70 19.75
C GLN A 143 -4.16 5.59 21.28
N LYS A 144 -4.20 4.36 21.82
CA LYS A 144 -4.31 4.09 23.26
C LYS A 144 -2.96 4.08 23.99
N GLY A 145 -1.85 4.08 23.25
CA GLY A 145 -0.51 3.85 23.80
C GLY A 145 -0.27 2.39 24.22
N ASP A 146 -1.05 1.45 23.70
CA ASP A 146 -0.91 0.03 23.97
C ASP A 146 0.19 -0.60 23.12
N SER A 147 0.77 -1.72 23.58
CA SER A 147 1.69 -2.51 22.75
C SER A 147 0.96 -3.09 21.53
N TRP A 148 1.65 -3.19 20.40
CA TRP A 148 1.16 -3.81 19.16
C TRP A 148 1.97 -5.05 18.74
N ASN A 149 2.82 -5.58 19.64
CA ASN A 149 3.73 -6.68 19.33
C ASN A 149 3.03 -8.00 18.97
N ASP A 150 1.76 -8.18 19.34
CA ASP A 150 0.93 -9.37 19.12
C ASP A 150 -0.19 -9.16 18.10
N VAL A 151 -0.23 -8.00 17.41
CA VAL A 151 -1.22 -7.77 16.35
C VAL A 151 -1.01 -8.79 15.23
N THR A 152 -2.10 -9.45 14.82
CA THR A 152 -2.07 -10.49 13.79
C THR A 152 -1.52 -9.97 12.47
N ASN A 153 -0.93 -10.86 11.66
CA ASN A 153 -0.31 -10.55 10.36
C ASN A 153 0.96 -9.68 10.45
N LEU A 154 1.28 -9.08 11.60
CA LEU A 154 2.48 -8.27 11.74
C LEU A 154 3.72 -9.10 12.04
N TRP A 155 4.78 -8.79 11.29
CA TRP A 155 6.14 -9.04 11.72
C TRP A 155 6.67 -7.75 12.33
N VAL A 156 7.15 -7.80 13.57
CA VAL A 156 7.57 -6.60 14.33
C VAL A 156 9.04 -6.72 14.69
N ARG A 157 9.83 -5.73 14.26
CA ARG A 157 11.22 -5.56 14.65
C ARG A 157 11.29 -5.05 16.09
N GLN A 158 11.99 -5.82 16.93
CA GLN A 158 12.27 -5.42 18.31
C GLN A 158 13.55 -4.58 18.39
N LYS A 159 13.71 -3.86 19.50
CA LYS A 159 14.88 -2.99 19.75
C LYS A 159 16.21 -3.76 19.78
N ASP A 160 16.18 -5.04 20.13
CA ASP A 160 17.36 -5.92 20.12
C ASP A 160 17.67 -6.51 18.73
N GLY A 161 16.89 -6.12 17.70
CA GLY A 161 17.02 -6.60 16.34
C GLY A 161 16.31 -7.93 16.05
N THR A 162 15.70 -8.57 17.05
CA THR A 162 14.88 -9.76 16.82
C THR A 162 13.57 -9.41 16.11
N ILE A 163 12.97 -10.40 15.45
CA ILE A 163 11.72 -10.22 14.69
C ILE A 163 10.66 -11.14 15.29
N ILE A 164 9.63 -10.55 15.88
CA ILE A 164 8.41 -11.26 16.27
C ILE A 164 7.58 -11.49 15.00
N LYS A 165 7.15 -12.72 14.76
CA LYS A 165 6.33 -13.09 13.60
C LYS A 165 4.96 -13.57 14.08
N ASN A 166 3.97 -12.69 14.06
CA ASN A 166 2.64 -13.06 14.51
C ASN A 166 1.93 -13.93 13.48
N SER A 167 1.00 -14.75 13.97
CA SER A 167 0.17 -15.61 13.12
C SER A 167 -0.69 -14.78 12.16
N THR A 168 -0.94 -15.35 10.98
CA THR A 168 -1.90 -14.76 10.05
C THR A 168 -3.33 -14.99 10.57
N SER A 169 -4.13 -13.94 10.64
CA SER A 169 -5.55 -13.99 11.00
C SER A 169 -6.36 -14.58 9.85
N ASN A 170 -7.58 -15.00 10.17
CA ASN A 170 -8.58 -15.24 9.14
C ASN A 170 -8.68 -14.01 8.21
N PRO A 171 -8.84 -14.24 6.91
CA PRO A 171 -8.90 -13.15 5.97
C PRO A 171 -10.14 -12.27 6.18
N TYR A 172 -10.05 -11.02 5.75
CA TYR A 172 -11.08 -10.01 5.91
C TYR A 172 -12.38 -10.41 5.19
N ASN A 173 -13.50 -10.15 5.85
CA ASN A 173 -14.82 -10.37 5.27
C ASN A 173 -15.10 -9.29 4.21
N ILE A 174 -15.05 -9.68 2.94
CA ILE A 174 -15.25 -8.78 1.79
C ILE A 174 -16.64 -8.10 1.77
N ASN A 175 -17.63 -8.66 2.46
CA ASN A 175 -18.96 -8.04 2.58
C ASN A 175 -18.92 -6.82 3.50
N ASP A 176 -17.96 -6.78 4.43
CA ASP A 176 -17.75 -5.65 5.34
C ASP A 176 -16.85 -4.59 4.69
N THR A 177 -16.39 -4.77 3.44
CA THR A 177 -15.59 -3.76 2.74
C THR A 177 -16.44 -2.51 2.49
N PRO A 178 -16.09 -1.36 3.08
CA PRO A 178 -16.85 -0.12 2.93
C PRO A 178 -16.74 0.43 1.51
N ILE A 179 -17.56 1.44 1.20
CA ILE A 179 -17.36 2.24 -0.01
C ILE A 179 -15.98 2.89 0.05
N ILE A 180 -15.21 2.74 -1.03
CA ILE A 180 -13.83 3.23 -1.09
C ILE A 180 -13.77 4.75 -0.99
N ASP A 181 -12.84 5.25 -0.17
CA ASP A 181 -12.59 6.66 -0.04
C ASP A 181 -11.70 7.12 -1.21
N ILE A 182 -12.35 7.80 -2.16
CA ILE A 182 -11.69 8.43 -3.30
C ILE A 182 -11.36 9.90 -3.05
N SER A 183 -11.77 10.49 -1.93
CA SER A 183 -11.52 11.90 -1.61
C SER A 183 -10.04 12.20 -1.37
N LEU A 184 -9.27 11.17 -1.00
CA LEU A 184 -7.81 11.28 -0.84
C LEU A 184 -7.05 11.40 -2.17
N PHE A 185 -7.69 11.14 -3.30
CA PHE A 185 -7.04 11.13 -4.60
C PHE A 185 -7.46 12.35 -5.42
N GLU A 186 -6.50 12.88 -6.18
CA GLU A 186 -6.81 13.89 -7.18
C GLU A 186 -7.78 13.33 -8.23
N ALA A 187 -8.69 14.17 -8.74
CA ALA A 187 -9.67 13.73 -9.74
C ALA A 187 -9.02 13.07 -10.98
N LYS A 188 -7.83 13.53 -11.37
CA LYS A 188 -7.03 12.98 -12.48
C LYS A 188 -6.60 11.53 -12.24
N ARG A 189 -6.50 11.08 -10.98
CA ARG A 189 -6.14 9.68 -10.63
C ARG A 189 -7.16 8.66 -11.15
N LEU A 190 -8.40 9.12 -11.36
CA LEU A 190 -9.48 8.31 -11.92
C LEU A 190 -9.45 8.28 -13.46
N GLU A 191 -8.63 9.11 -14.11
CA GLU A 191 -8.47 9.11 -15.55
C GLU A 191 -7.40 8.09 -15.96
N ARG A 192 -7.75 7.20 -16.89
CA ARG A 192 -6.86 6.11 -17.34
C ARG A 192 -6.87 5.98 -18.87
N PRO A 193 -5.71 5.73 -19.49
CA PRO A 193 -5.65 5.38 -20.89
C PRO A 193 -6.07 3.92 -21.09
N MET A 194 -7.13 3.69 -21.84
CA MET A 194 -7.60 2.37 -22.26
C MET A 194 -7.81 2.35 -23.77
N ALA A 195 -7.16 1.41 -24.46
CA ALA A 195 -7.24 1.29 -25.91
C ALA A 195 -6.97 2.63 -26.66
N GLY A 196 -5.97 3.40 -26.20
CA GLY A 196 -5.58 4.68 -26.81
C GLY A 196 -6.50 5.87 -26.49
N LYS A 197 -7.53 5.70 -25.66
CA LYS A 197 -8.46 6.75 -25.23
C LYS A 197 -8.47 6.90 -23.72
N TRP A 198 -8.79 8.09 -23.23
CA TRP A 198 -8.89 8.34 -21.80
C TRP A 198 -10.32 8.17 -21.32
N TYR A 199 -10.46 7.43 -20.21
CA TYR A 199 -11.73 7.21 -19.54
C TYR A 199 -11.60 7.54 -18.07
N LYS A 200 -12.67 8.09 -17.49
CA LYS A 200 -12.84 8.17 -16.05
C LYS A 200 -13.33 6.83 -15.54
N MET A 201 -12.53 6.15 -14.73
CA MET A 201 -12.79 4.81 -14.23
C MET A 201 -12.69 4.75 -12.71
N LEU A 202 -13.59 4.00 -12.10
CA LEU A 202 -13.60 3.73 -10.67
C LEU A 202 -13.36 2.24 -10.44
N PRO A 203 -12.37 1.84 -9.61
CA PRO A 203 -12.18 0.43 -9.27
C PRO A 203 -13.31 -0.03 -8.34
N ILE A 204 -13.91 -1.18 -8.68
CA ILE A 204 -14.94 -1.84 -7.87
C ILE A 204 -14.49 -3.27 -7.61
N GLU A 205 -14.39 -3.64 -6.33
CA GLU A 205 -14.06 -4.99 -5.91
C GLU A 205 -15.35 -5.80 -5.68
N THR A 206 -15.61 -6.76 -6.56
CA THR A 206 -16.75 -7.70 -6.47
C THR A 206 -16.33 -9.08 -5.99
N ILE A 207 -15.06 -9.41 -6.15
CA ILE A 207 -14.43 -10.67 -5.74
C ILE A 207 -13.03 -10.35 -5.21
N ARG A 208 -12.53 -11.19 -4.30
CA ARG A 208 -11.15 -11.14 -3.85
C ARG A 208 -10.51 -12.52 -3.94
N GLY A 209 -9.27 -12.54 -4.40
CA GLY A 209 -8.56 -13.77 -4.75
C GLY A 209 -8.93 -14.31 -6.15
N CYS A 210 -8.20 -15.36 -6.56
CA CYS A 210 -8.36 -16.02 -7.85
C CYS A 210 -8.40 -17.54 -7.63
N PRO A 211 -9.34 -18.29 -8.23
CA PRO A 211 -9.43 -19.74 -8.05
C PRO A 211 -8.44 -20.53 -8.93
N TYR A 212 -7.69 -19.85 -9.81
CA TYR A 212 -6.75 -20.49 -10.74
C TYR A 212 -5.34 -20.63 -10.14
N LEU A 213 -4.58 -21.60 -10.65
CA LEU A 213 -3.25 -22.00 -10.15
C LEU A 213 -2.13 -21.70 -11.16
N CYS A 214 -2.21 -20.57 -11.87
CA CYS A 214 -1.22 -20.19 -12.89
C CYS A 214 0.19 -20.06 -12.30
N THR A 215 1.14 -20.86 -12.80
CA THR A 215 2.51 -20.98 -12.25
C THR A 215 3.34 -19.69 -12.32
N TYR A 216 2.95 -18.76 -13.19
CA TYR A 216 3.61 -17.45 -13.35
C TYR A 216 2.98 -16.34 -12.50
N CYS A 217 1.90 -16.62 -11.77
CA CYS A 217 1.14 -15.63 -11.02
C CYS A 217 1.42 -15.72 -9.52
N ASN A 218 1.30 -14.59 -8.81
CA ASN A 218 1.41 -14.53 -7.36
C ASN A 218 0.10 -14.95 -6.63
N SER A 219 -1.04 -14.92 -7.32
CA SER A 219 -2.36 -15.20 -6.72
C SER A 219 -2.48 -16.61 -6.13
N PRO A 220 -1.97 -17.69 -6.77
CA PRO A 220 -1.98 -19.02 -6.18
C PRO A 220 -1.22 -19.08 -4.84
N TYR A 221 -0.16 -18.28 -4.67
CA TYR A 221 0.58 -18.24 -3.42
C TYR A 221 -0.24 -17.60 -2.29
N GLN A 222 -1.12 -16.63 -2.56
CA GLN A 222 -2.05 -16.12 -1.54
C GLN A 222 -3.01 -17.21 -1.06
N VAL A 223 -3.52 -18.03 -1.98
CA VAL A 223 -4.40 -19.16 -1.63
C VAL A 223 -3.65 -20.14 -0.72
N GLU A 224 -2.41 -20.50 -1.07
CA GLU A 224 -1.61 -21.41 -0.27
C GLU A 224 -1.23 -20.82 1.09
N LEU A 225 -0.89 -19.53 1.14
CA LEU A 225 -0.63 -18.80 2.39
C LEU A 225 -1.82 -18.95 3.35
N TYR A 226 -3.03 -18.55 2.93
CA TYR A 226 -4.19 -18.63 3.81
C TYR A 226 -4.62 -20.06 4.13
N LYS A 227 -4.48 -20.99 3.18
CA LYS A 227 -4.74 -22.41 3.44
C LYS A 227 -3.80 -22.98 4.50
N ARG A 228 -2.51 -22.63 4.44
CA ARG A 228 -1.50 -23.09 5.42
C ARG A 228 -1.68 -22.46 6.79
N GLU A 229 -1.87 -21.15 6.84
CA GLU A 229 -1.86 -20.39 8.10
C GLU A 229 -3.21 -20.43 8.82
N THR A 230 -4.33 -20.54 8.09
CA THR A 230 -5.68 -20.41 8.67
C THR A 230 -6.64 -21.53 8.26
N ASN A 231 -6.25 -22.42 7.35
CA ASN A 231 -7.13 -23.43 6.75
C ASN A 231 -8.39 -22.84 6.09
N THR A 232 -8.30 -21.60 5.58
CA THR A 232 -9.41 -20.91 4.88
C THR A 232 -9.13 -20.71 3.40
N SER A 233 -10.20 -20.56 2.61
CA SER A 233 -10.10 -20.16 1.21
C SER A 233 -9.90 -18.65 1.09
N PHE A 234 -8.82 -18.23 0.42
CA PHE A 234 -8.62 -16.83 0.09
C PHE A 234 -9.63 -16.31 -0.96
N PHE A 235 -10.06 -17.16 -1.91
CA PHE A 235 -11.05 -16.77 -2.91
C PHE A 235 -12.44 -16.55 -2.28
N ARG A 236 -12.99 -15.35 -2.44
CA ARG A 236 -14.29 -14.92 -1.92
C ARG A 236 -15.03 -14.05 -2.94
N LYS A 237 -16.36 -14.15 -2.96
CA LYS A 237 -17.24 -13.25 -3.72
C LYS A 237 -18.00 -12.37 -2.74
N LYS A 238 -18.12 -11.07 -3.07
CA LYS A 238 -18.99 -10.15 -2.35
C LYS A 238 -20.45 -10.53 -2.67
N ARG A 239 -21.28 -10.62 -1.64
CA ARG A 239 -22.70 -11.00 -1.72
C ARG A 239 -23.60 -9.80 -1.50
#